data_AF-A0A6L8GJE3-F1
#
_entry.id   AF-A0A6L8GJE3-F1
#
_cell.length_a   1.000
_cell.length_b   1.000
_cell.length_c   1.000
_cell.angle_alpha   90.00
_cell.angle_beta   90.00
_cell.angle_gamma   90.00
#
_symmetry.space_group_name_H-M   'P 1'
#
loop_
_entity.id
_entity.type
_entity.pdbx_description
1 polymer ?
#
loop_
_entity_poly.entity_id
_entity_poly.type
_entity_poly.pdbx_seq_one_letter_code
_entity_poly.pdbx_strand_id
1 'polypeptide(L)'
;RAVSDGEDVGVGAGVESLRSRARQIAKRLAPVAGVTVAATEGDSVIGGGAAPGLAIPTCLLDVRVEGCSPDELETLLRQAEPPVIGRIEQDRLLLDLRTVQPDEDEVLSNVLARLPADREA
;
A
#
# COMPACT_ATOMS: atom_id res chain seq x y z
N ARG A 1 -24.99 15.44 -27.83
CA ARG A 1 -24.15 14.42 -28.50
C ARG A 1 -23.63 13.54 -27.38
N ALA A 2 -24.00 12.25 -27.43
CA ALA A 2 -24.03 11.29 -26.34
C ALA A 2 -22.91 11.43 -25.30
N VAL A 3 -23.29 11.69 -24.04
CA VAL A 3 -22.58 11.15 -22.89
C VAL A 3 -23.04 9.70 -22.79
N SER A 4 -22.14 8.77 -23.05
CA SER A 4 -22.41 7.36 -22.82
C SER A 4 -22.23 7.13 -21.32
N ASP A 5 -23.35 7.22 -20.61
CA ASP A 5 -23.53 6.60 -19.30
C ASP A 5 -23.23 5.11 -19.44
N GLY A 6 -22.00 4.75 -19.07
CA GLY A 6 -21.62 3.39 -18.73
C GLY A 6 -21.67 3.29 -17.23
N GLU A 7 -22.72 2.66 -16.69
CA GLU A 7 -22.75 2.17 -15.33
C GLU A 7 -21.58 1.17 -15.14
N ASP A 8 -20.48 1.64 -14.51
CA ASP A 8 -19.36 0.81 -14.05
C ASP A 8 -19.82 0.01 -12.83
N VAL A 9 -20.40 -1.17 -13.08
CA VAL A 9 -20.83 -2.07 -12.02
C VAL A 9 -19.60 -2.79 -11.44
N GLY A 10 -18.95 -2.16 -10.46
CA GLY A 10 -18.46 -2.85 -9.26
C GLY A 10 -16.97 -3.19 -9.12
N VAL A 11 -16.11 -2.93 -10.11
CA VAL A 11 -14.66 -3.22 -9.99
C VAL A 11 -13.79 -1.97 -10.19
N GLY A 12 -14.20 -1.01 -11.03
CA GLY A 12 -13.49 0.24 -11.28
C GLY A 12 -13.64 1.26 -10.14
N ALA A 13 -14.86 1.45 -9.65
CA ALA A 13 -15.13 2.35 -8.52
C ALA A 13 -14.31 1.99 -7.25
N GLY A 14 -14.03 0.69 -7.04
CA GLY A 14 -13.18 0.22 -5.95
C GLY A 14 -11.72 0.64 -6.13
N VAL A 15 -11.14 0.43 -7.31
CA VAL A 15 -9.71 0.75 -7.55
C VAL A 15 -9.43 2.25 -7.56
N GLU A 16 -10.38 3.07 -8.03
CA GLU A 16 -10.26 4.53 -7.96
C GLU A 16 -10.25 5.04 -6.52
N SER A 17 -11.09 4.45 -5.65
CA SER A 17 -11.07 4.74 -4.20
C SER A 17 -9.74 4.35 -3.57
N LEU A 18 -9.21 3.16 -3.89
CA LEU A 18 -7.88 2.72 -3.41
C LEU A 18 -6.77 3.68 -3.87
N ARG A 19 -6.82 4.14 -5.13
CA ARG A 19 -5.86 5.12 -5.67
C ARG A 19 -5.94 6.46 -4.95
N SER A 20 -7.14 6.93 -4.64
CA SER A 20 -7.36 8.16 -3.87
C SER A 20 -6.76 8.04 -2.47
N ARG A 21 -7.06 6.94 -1.77
CA ARG A 21 -6.50 6.62 -0.44
C ARG A 21 -4.96 6.55 -0.47
N ALA A 22 -4.38 5.84 -1.43
CA ALA A 22 -2.93 5.72 -1.58
C ALA A 22 -2.24 7.08 -1.73
N ARG A 23 -2.81 7.96 -2.57
CA ARG A 23 -2.30 9.32 -2.76
C ARG A 23 -2.42 10.18 -1.50
N GLN A 24 -3.49 10.03 -0.73
CA GLN A 24 -3.67 10.75 0.53
C GLN A 24 -2.64 10.32 1.57
N ILE A 25 -2.40 9.01 1.71
CA ILE A 25 -1.36 8.46 2.60
C ILE A 25 0.03 8.96 2.17
N ALA A 26 0.37 8.85 0.89
CA ALA A 26 1.63 9.36 0.36
C ALA A 26 1.82 10.86 0.65
N LYS A 27 0.77 11.66 0.47
CA LYS A 27 0.80 13.11 0.78
C LYS A 27 1.00 13.39 2.27
N ARG A 28 0.40 12.59 3.16
CA ARG A 28 0.58 12.73 4.62
C ARG A 28 2.01 12.40 5.06
N LEU A 29 2.67 11.48 4.37
CA LEU A 29 4.02 11.02 4.67
C LEU A 29 5.12 11.82 3.96
N ALA A 30 4.79 12.62 2.95
CA ALA A 30 5.73 13.50 2.25
C ALA A 30 6.63 14.38 3.16
N PRO A 31 6.18 14.92 4.32
CA PRO A 31 7.05 15.69 5.21
C PRO A 31 7.93 14.82 6.15
N VAL A 32 7.77 13.49 6.17
CA VAL A 32 8.55 12.60 7.03
C VAL A 32 9.92 12.36 6.39
N ALA A 33 10.98 12.84 7.04
CA ALA A 33 12.34 12.70 6.52
C ALA A 33 12.74 11.22 6.36
N GLY A 34 13.38 10.92 5.23
CA GLY A 34 13.87 9.58 4.89
C GLY A 34 12.79 8.52 4.67
N VAL A 35 11.49 8.86 4.67
CA VAL A 35 10.40 7.95 4.31
C VAL A 35 9.77 8.41 3.00
N THR A 36 9.78 7.54 1.99
CA THR A 36 9.11 7.77 0.70
C THR A 36 8.00 6.76 0.51
N VAL A 37 6.80 7.26 0.19
CA VAL A 37 5.65 6.41 -0.13
C VAL A 37 5.04 6.84 -1.46
N ALA A 38 4.86 5.88 -2.37
CA ALA A 38 4.27 6.11 -3.68
C ALA A 38 3.08 5.18 -3.95
N ALA A 39 2.03 5.71 -4.57
CA ALA A 39 0.92 4.91 -5.05
C ALA A 39 1.33 4.20 -6.36
N THR A 40 1.22 2.88 -6.40
CA THR A 40 1.45 2.09 -7.62
C THR A 40 0.23 1.22 -7.93
N GLU A 41 -0.01 0.98 -9.22
CA GLU A 41 -0.97 -0.02 -9.67
C GLU A 41 -0.38 -1.42 -9.47
N GLY A 42 -1.26 -2.41 -9.30
CA GLY A 42 -0.89 -3.81 -9.22
C GLY A 42 -2.12 -4.69 -9.13
N ASP A 43 -1.91 -5.97 -8.87
CA ASP A 43 -2.99 -6.94 -8.70
C ASP A 43 -2.98 -7.50 -7.27
N SER A 44 -4.17 -7.69 -6.70
CA SER A 44 -4.38 -8.53 -5.53
C SER A 44 -4.82 -9.91 -5.99
N VAL A 45 -4.31 -10.97 -5.36
CA VAL A 45 -4.77 -12.33 -5.62
C VAL A 45 -5.84 -12.69 -4.59
N ILE A 46 -7.05 -12.96 -5.05
CA ILE A 46 -8.12 -13.48 -4.19
C ILE A 46 -8.11 -15.01 -4.28
N GLY A 47 -7.90 -15.66 -3.13
CA GLY A 47 -7.98 -17.11 -2.98
C GLY A 47 -6.81 -17.67 -2.15
N GLY A 48 -7.12 -18.28 -1.00
CA GLY A 48 -6.18 -19.10 -0.24
C GLY A 48 -6.51 -20.57 -0.43
N GLY A 49 -5.59 -21.37 -1.00
CA GLY A 49 -5.75 -22.81 -1.24
C GLY A 49 -5.68 -23.21 -2.72
N ALA A 50 -5.95 -24.50 -3.01
CA ALA A 50 -5.69 -25.20 -4.27
C ALA A 50 -6.47 -24.72 -5.53
N ALA A 51 -7.17 -23.59 -5.47
CA ALA A 51 -7.83 -22.99 -6.62
C ALA A 51 -6.91 -21.94 -7.27
N PRO A 52 -6.91 -21.80 -8.61
CA PRO A 52 -6.19 -20.70 -9.26
C PRO A 52 -6.78 -19.37 -8.77
N GLY A 53 -5.96 -18.58 -8.05
CA GLY A 53 -6.38 -17.30 -7.51
C GLY A 53 -6.75 -16.32 -8.61
N LEU A 54 -7.84 -15.57 -8.39
CA LEU A 54 -8.26 -14.52 -9.31
C LEU A 54 -7.44 -13.26 -9.03
N ALA A 55 -6.71 -12.77 -10.02
CA ALA A 55 -6.07 -11.46 -9.97
C ALA A 55 -7.12 -10.36 -10.15
N ILE A 56 -7.15 -9.40 -9.23
CA ILE A 56 -8.05 -8.25 -9.28
C ILE A 56 -7.23 -6.97 -9.17
N PRO A 57 -7.49 -5.94 -10.00
CA PRO A 57 -6.80 -4.66 -9.92
C PRO A 57 -6.86 -4.06 -8.52
N THR A 58 -5.72 -3.53 -8.05
CA THR A 58 -5.57 -2.86 -6.76
C THR A 58 -4.67 -1.63 -6.87
N CYS A 59 -4.58 -0.89 -5.76
CA CYS A 59 -3.55 0.13 -5.59
C CYS A 59 -2.72 -0.22 -4.36
N LEU A 60 -1.40 -0.23 -4.55
CA LEU A 60 -0.42 -0.56 -3.53
C LEU A 60 0.30 0.72 -3.09
N LEU A 61 0.83 0.70 -1.87
CA LEU A 61 1.84 1.64 -1.40
C LEU A 61 3.23 1.01 -1.60
N ASP A 62 4.06 1.59 -2.45
CA ASP A 62 5.52 1.34 -2.50
C ASP A 62 6.15 2.15 -1.39
N VAL A 63 6.64 1.47 -0.34
CA VAL A 63 7.22 2.08 0.85
C VAL A 63 8.73 1.91 0.81
N ARG A 64 9.45 3.03 0.97
CA ARG A 64 10.91 3.06 1.02
C ARG A 64 11.35 3.90 2.20
N VAL A 65 12.41 3.47 2.86
CA VAL A 65 13.05 4.22 3.94
C VAL A 65 14.54 4.27 3.69
N GLU A 66 15.14 5.44 3.80
CA GLU A 66 16.56 5.63 3.60
C GLU A 66 17.37 4.78 4.60
N GLY A 67 18.34 4.03 4.08
CA GLY A 67 19.16 3.12 4.87
C GLY A 67 18.49 1.79 5.27
N CYS A 68 17.31 1.45 4.72
CA CYS A 68 16.66 0.17 4.97
C CYS A 68 16.34 -0.58 3.67
N SER A 69 16.69 -1.87 3.63
CA SER A 69 16.25 -2.79 2.57
C SER A 69 14.76 -3.16 2.71
N PRO A 70 14.10 -3.64 1.64
CA PRO A 70 12.71 -4.11 1.71
C PRO A 70 12.47 -5.19 2.78
N ASP A 71 13.41 -6.13 2.95
CA ASP A 71 13.34 -7.19 3.95
C ASP A 71 13.44 -6.66 5.39
N GLU A 72 14.31 -5.68 5.62
CA GLU A 72 14.39 -5.00 6.92
C GLU A 72 13.11 -4.22 7.22
N LEU A 73 12.54 -3.53 6.23
CA LEU A 73 11.28 -2.82 6.40
C LEU A 73 10.10 -3.75 6.68
N GLU A 74 10.04 -4.87 5.98
CA GLU A 74 9.03 -5.92 6.24
C GLU A 74 9.13 -6.42 7.68
N THR A 75 10.36 -6.70 8.14
CA THR A 75 10.62 -7.15 9.51
C THR A 75 10.22 -6.09 10.54
N LEU A 76 10.59 -4.83 10.32
CA LEU A 76 10.27 -3.70 11.19
C LEU A 76 8.75 -3.49 11.29
N LEU A 77 8.04 -3.53 10.16
CA LEU A 77 6.59 -3.37 10.12
C LEU A 77 5.86 -4.53 10.79
N ARG A 78 6.33 -5.76 10.62
CA ARG A 78 5.81 -6.94 11.31
C ARG A 78 5.96 -6.86 12.82
N GLN A 79 6.98 -6.15 13.31
CA GLN A 79 7.26 -5.92 14.74
C GLN A 79 6.66 -4.61 15.28
N ALA A 80 6.05 -3.78 14.43
CA ALA A 80 5.40 -2.56 14.84
C ALA A 80 4.13 -2.83 15.66
N GLU A 81 3.62 -1.79 16.33
CA GLU A 81 2.35 -1.83 17.06
C GLU A 81 1.41 -0.74 16.53
N PRO A 82 0.32 -1.09 15.81
CA PRO A 82 -0.04 -2.46 15.40
C PRO A 82 0.90 -3.02 14.31
N PRO A 83 1.00 -4.35 14.18
CA PRO A 83 1.83 -4.97 13.14
C PRO A 83 1.22 -4.76 11.75
N VAL A 84 2.07 -4.41 10.79
CA VAL A 84 1.68 -4.22 9.38
C VAL A 84 2.38 -5.28 8.52
N ILE A 85 1.60 -6.02 7.74
CA ILE A 85 2.13 -7.07 6.85
C ILE A 85 2.11 -6.55 5.42
N GLY A 86 3.31 -6.39 4.85
CA GLY A 86 3.51 -6.11 3.43
C GLY A 86 3.90 -7.35 2.64
N ARG A 87 4.07 -7.18 1.34
CA ARG A 87 4.72 -8.15 0.46
C ARG A 87 5.94 -7.54 -0.20
N ILE A 88 6.96 -8.34 -0.42
CA ILE A 88 8.14 -7.93 -1.18
C ILE A 88 7.96 -8.41 -2.63
N GLU A 89 8.05 -7.49 -3.56
CA GLU A 89 7.91 -7.77 -4.99
C GLU A 89 8.87 -6.89 -5.79
N GLN A 90 9.74 -7.52 -6.59
CA GLN A 90 10.76 -6.82 -7.39
C GLN A 90 11.62 -5.86 -6.54
N ASP A 91 12.11 -6.33 -5.39
CA ASP A 91 12.94 -5.54 -4.46
C ASP A 91 12.25 -4.28 -3.92
N ARG A 92 10.92 -4.34 -3.74
CA ARG A 92 10.13 -3.27 -3.16
C ARG A 92 9.19 -3.82 -2.10
N LEU A 93 9.03 -3.08 -1.01
CA LEU A 93 8.01 -3.36 -0.02
C LEU A 93 6.69 -2.72 -0.46
N LEU A 94 5.68 -3.56 -0.69
CA LEU A 94 4.36 -3.18 -1.16
C LEU A 94 3.28 -3.47 -0.10
N LEU A 95 2.44 -2.48 0.19
CA LEU A 95 1.26 -2.65 1.05
C LEU A 95 -0.01 -2.56 0.20
N ASP A 96 -0.89 -3.55 0.31
CA ASP A 96 -2.10 -3.63 -0.49
C ASP A 96 -3.28 -2.95 0.22
N LEU A 97 -3.72 -1.79 -0.27
CA LEU A 97 -4.82 -1.06 0.38
C LEU A 97 -6.17 -1.78 0.28
N ARG A 98 -6.29 -2.81 -0.55
CA ARG A 98 -7.48 -3.67 -0.57
C ARG A 98 -7.64 -4.46 0.73
N THR A 99 -6.55 -4.70 1.47
CA THR A 99 -6.58 -5.40 2.76
C THR A 99 -6.55 -4.46 3.97
N VAL A 100 -6.55 -3.14 3.73
CA VAL A 100 -6.54 -2.11 4.77
C VAL A 100 -7.89 -1.41 4.74
N GLN A 101 -8.60 -1.35 5.87
CA GLN A 101 -9.86 -0.64 5.92
C GLN A 101 -9.66 0.88 5.85
N PRO A 102 -10.60 1.66 5.28
CA PRO A 102 -10.44 3.11 5.15
C PRO A 102 -10.20 3.85 6.47
N ASP A 103 -10.75 3.37 7.58
CA ASP A 103 -10.55 3.93 8.92
C ASP A 103 -9.18 3.60 9.52
N GLU A 104 -8.46 2.63 8.95
CA GLU A 104 -7.09 2.27 9.35
C GLU A 104 -6.02 3.13 8.63
N ASP A 105 -6.39 3.96 7.65
CA ASP A 105 -5.44 4.78 6.87
C ASP A 105 -4.60 5.70 7.75
N GLU A 106 -5.20 6.26 8.81
CA GLU A 106 -4.50 7.11 9.78
C GLU A 106 -3.52 6.30 10.64
N VAL A 107 -3.95 5.13 11.12
CA VAL A 107 -3.11 4.22 11.90
C VAL A 107 -1.92 3.75 11.07
N LEU A 108 -2.15 3.33 9.83
CA LEU A 108 -1.10 2.93 8.90
C LEU A 108 -0.11 4.07 8.66
N SER A 109 -0.60 5.29 8.40
CA SER A 109 0.26 6.47 8.23
C SER A 109 1.14 6.71 9.47
N ASN A 110 0.57 6.58 10.66
CA ASN A 110 1.31 6.77 11.92
C ASN A 110 2.38 5.69 12.15
N VAL A 111 2.13 4.44 11.76
CA VAL A 111 3.14 3.37 11.80
C VAL A 111 4.28 3.68 10.84
N LEU A 112 3.97 4.01 9.58
CA LEU A 112 4.97 4.33 8.55
C LEU A 112 5.83 5.55 8.93
N ALA A 113 5.23 6.57 9.54
CA ALA A 113 5.93 7.78 9.98
C ALA A 113 6.94 7.54 11.12
N ARG A 114 6.86 6.41 11.83
CA ARG A 114 7.75 6.04 12.95
C ARG A 114 8.88 5.12 12.52
N LEU A 115 8.93 4.73 11.24
CA LEU A 115 10.02 3.89 10.74
C LEU A 115 11.35 4.62 10.90
N PRO A 116 12.42 3.92 11.33
CA PRO A 116 13.72 4.54 11.52
C PRO A 116 14.35 4.87 10.16
N ALA A 117 14.32 6.15 9.77
CA ALA A 117 15.18 6.70 8.75
C ALA A 117 16.54 7.08 9.36
N ASP A 118 17.62 7.05 8.57
CA ASP A 118 19.00 7.31 9.00
C ASP A 118 19.58 6.27 9.96
N ARG A 119 19.61 5.01 9.53
CA ARG A 119 20.62 4.08 10.05
C ARG A 119 21.92 4.33 9.30
N GLU A 120 22.86 5.02 9.93
CA GLU A 120 24.27 4.94 9.51
C GLU A 120 24.63 3.46 9.41
N ALA A 121 25.04 3.03 8.22
CA ALA A 121 25.45 1.66 7.93
C ALA A 121 26.72 1.27 8.71
#